data_AF-A0AAU7PPR4-F1
#
_entry.id   AF-A0AAU7PPR4-F1
#
_cell.length_a   1.000
_cell.length_b   1.000
_cell.length_c   1.000
_cell.angle_alpha   90.00
_cell.angle_beta   90.00
_cell.angle_gamma   90.00
#
_symmetry.space_group_name_H-M   'P 1'
#
loop_
_entity.id
_entity.type
_entity.pdbx_description
1 polymer ?
#
loop_
_entity_poly.entity_id
_entity_poly.type
_entity_poly.pdbx_seq_one_letter_code
_entity_poly.pdbx_strand_id
1 'polypeptide(L)'
;MKKIKMQTKIIRSGQVIEETYEIDNSVSEKVYAENLINNFNSTLWPNESPRELLSVIVIEENGESRKEHSWEKQNLVTIRRAGQLYDTYKCTYCGITAKRYGVGQIVHDKRYSAEKYKYCK
;
A
#
# COMPACT_ATOMS: atom_id res chain seq x y z
N MET A 1 19.36 3.03 0.09
CA MET A 1 18.87 2.01 -0.85
C MET A 1 17.63 1.39 -0.25
N LYS A 2 16.59 1.18 -1.06
CA LYS A 2 15.33 0.57 -0.66
C LYS A 2 15.04 -0.62 -1.58
N LYS A 3 14.40 -1.64 -1.03
CA LYS A 3 13.98 -2.81 -1.80
C LYS A 3 12.56 -2.61 -2.28
N ILE A 4 12.30 -2.96 -3.53
CA ILE A 4 10.96 -2.98 -4.10
C ILE A 4 10.63 -4.38 -4.60
N LYS A 5 9.40 -4.81 -4.35
CA LYS A 5 8.79 -5.98 -4.97
C LYS A 5 7.91 -5.50 -6.11
N MET A 6 8.17 -5.99 -7.31
CA MET A 6 7.41 -5.70 -8.51
C MET A 6 6.62 -6.95 -8.92
N GLN A 7 5.35 -6.78 -9.23
CA GLN A 7 4.53 -7.81 -9.86
C GLN A 7 4.27 -7.42 -11.32
N THR A 8 4.59 -8.32 -12.23
CA THR A 8 4.37 -8.15 -13.67
C THR A 8 3.56 -9.31 -14.20
N LYS A 9 2.80 -9.08 -15.27
CA LYS A 9 2.04 -10.14 -15.92
C LYS A 9 2.38 -10.21 -17.40
N ILE A 10 2.68 -11.42 -17.88
CA ILE A 10 2.87 -11.66 -19.30
C ILE A 10 1.49 -11.64 -19.97
N ILE A 11 1.30 -10.79 -20.98
CA ILE A 11 -0.02 -10.58 -21.60
C ILE A 11 -0.58 -11.88 -22.21
N ARG A 12 0.27 -12.65 -22.90
CA ARG A 12 -0.16 -13.87 -23.61
C ARG A 12 -0.49 -15.04 -22.68
N SER A 13 0.36 -15.31 -21.69
CA SER A 13 0.18 -16.48 -20.79
C SER A 13 -0.64 -16.15 -19.55
N GLY A 14 -0.80 -14.87 -19.22
CA GLY A 14 -1.42 -14.42 -17.97
C GLY A 14 -0.58 -14.72 -16.73
N GLN A 15 0.62 -15.28 -16.88
CA GLN A 15 1.49 -15.64 -15.78
C GLN A 15 1.97 -14.37 -15.06
N VAL A 16 1.83 -14.38 -13.73
CA VAL A 16 2.32 -13.33 -12.85
C VAL A 16 3.73 -13.69 -12.39
N ILE A 17 4.65 -12.75 -12.55
CA ILE A 17 6.04 -12.85 -12.15
C ILE A 17 6.27 -11.84 -11.03
N GLU A 18 6.90 -12.31 -9.95
CA GLU A 18 7.32 -11.46 -8.84
C GLU A 18 8.83 -11.31 -8.84
N GLU A 19 9.31 -10.07 -8.91
CA GLU A 19 10.74 -9.73 -8.95
C GLU A 19 11.07 -8.73 -7.85
N THR A 20 12.28 -8.79 -7.28
CA THR A 20 12.74 -7.87 -6.24
C THR A 20 13.94 -7.09 -6.75
N TYR A 21 13.91 -5.76 -6.57
CA TYR A 21 14.98 -4.86 -7.01
C TYR A 21 15.43 -3.97 -5.85
N GLU A 22 16.73 -3.64 -5.86
CA GLU A 22 17.30 -2.62 -5.00
C GLU A 22 17.43 -1.32 -5.79
N ILE A 23 16.82 -0.26 -5.28
CA ILE A 23 16.83 1.06 -5.91
C ILE A 23 17.34 2.12 -4.94
N ASP A 24 17.84 3.22 -5.48
CA ASP A 24 18.23 4.36 -4.67
C ASP A 24 16.99 5.00 -4.00
N ASN A 25 17.17 5.57 -2.80
CA ASN A 25 16.08 6.18 -2.06
C ASN A 25 15.50 7.42 -2.77
N SER A 26 16.31 8.12 -3.57
CA SER A 26 15.93 9.30 -4.34
C SER A 26 15.03 8.99 -5.54
N VAL A 27 15.00 7.74 -6.01
CA VAL A 27 14.23 7.33 -7.19
C VAL A 27 12.82 6.92 -6.79
N SER A 28 11.81 7.41 -7.51
CA SER A 28 10.43 6.96 -7.34
C SER A 28 10.26 5.52 -7.82
N GLU A 29 9.65 4.69 -7.00
CA GLU A 29 9.48 3.24 -7.21
C GLU A 29 8.62 2.96 -8.43
N LYS A 30 7.54 3.72 -8.58
CA LYS A 30 6.61 3.60 -9.70
C LYS A 30 7.30 3.97 -11.02
N VAL A 31 8.02 5.09 -11.04
CA VAL A 31 8.74 5.56 -12.24
C VAL A 31 9.82 4.56 -12.65
N TYR A 32 10.55 4.01 -11.68
CA TYR A 32 11.55 2.97 -11.94
C TYR A 32 10.92 1.73 -12.57
N ALA A 33 9.85 1.20 -11.97
CA ALA A 33 9.17 0.01 -12.46
C ALA A 33 8.55 0.22 -13.85
N GLU A 34 7.90 1.36 -14.09
CA GLU A 34 7.34 1.71 -15.40
C GLU A 34 8.42 1.78 -16.48
N ASN A 35 9.54 2.45 -16.19
CA ASN A 35 10.66 2.53 -17.13
C ASN A 35 11.28 1.16 -17.41
N LEU A 36 11.41 0.31 -16.39
CA LEU A 36 11.94 -1.04 -16.53
C LEU A 36 11.08 -1.90 -17.46
N ILE A 37 9.75 -1.84 -17.28
CA ILE A 37 8.81 -2.57 -18.14
C ILE A 37 8.74 -1.99 -19.55
N ASN A 38 8.79 -0.67 -19.70
CA ASN A 38 8.85 -0.04 -21.01
C ASN A 38 10.12 -0.43 -21.77
N ASN A 39 11.27 -0.48 -21.10
CA ASN A 39 12.54 -0.92 -21.69
C ASN A 39 12.53 -2.41 -22.03
N PHE A 40 11.94 -3.26 -21.16
CA PHE A 40 11.74 -4.67 -21.47
C PHE A 40 10.87 -4.82 -22.73
N ASN A 41 9.72 -4.15 -22.78
CA ASN A 41 8.78 -4.25 -23.88
C ASN A 41 9.34 -3.68 -25.20
N SER A 42 10.21 -2.67 -25.15
CA SER A 42 10.83 -2.08 -26.34
C SER A 42 11.95 -2.94 -26.94
N THR A 43 12.48 -3.91 -26.18
CA THR A 43 13.57 -4.79 -26.62
C THR A 43 13.10 -6.19 -27.02
N LEU A 44 11.78 -6.42 -27.00
CA LEU A 44 11.19 -7.71 -27.36
C LEU A 44 11.40 -8.06 -28.81
N TRP A 45 11.61 -9.36 -29.04
CA TRP A 45 11.56 -9.90 -30.39
C TRP A 45 10.12 -10.06 -30.88
N PRO A 46 9.87 -10.12 -32.21
CA PRO A 46 8.51 -10.14 -32.79
C PRO A 46 7.56 -11.22 -32.25
N ASN A 47 8.10 -12.32 -31.72
CA ASN A 47 7.32 -13.45 -31.20
C ASN A 47 7.30 -13.54 -29.67
N GLU A 48 7.94 -12.60 -28.97
CA GLU A 48 7.92 -12.54 -27.52
C GLU A 48 6.69 -11.77 -27.03
N SER A 49 6.27 -12.09 -25.81
CA SER A 49 5.06 -11.52 -25.23
C SER A 49 5.40 -10.38 -24.28
N PRO A 50 4.76 -9.21 -24.43
CA PRO A 50 4.97 -8.09 -23.53
C PRO A 50 4.48 -8.37 -22.12
N ARG A 51 5.03 -7.60 -21.18
CA ARG A 51 4.66 -7.62 -19.77
C ARG A 51 3.90 -6.34 -19.41
N GLU A 52 2.90 -6.48 -18.57
CA GLU A 52 2.19 -5.36 -17.93
C GLU A 52 2.60 -5.25 -16.46
N LEU A 53 2.77 -4.02 -15.96
CA LEU A 53 3.04 -3.77 -14.55
C LEU A 53 1.73 -3.85 -13.77
N LEU A 54 1.67 -4.74 -12.76
CA LEU A 54 0.49 -4.89 -11.90
C LEU A 54 0.62 -4.10 -10.60
N SER A 55 1.72 -4.28 -9.89
CA SER A 55 1.92 -3.62 -8.59
C SER A 55 3.40 -3.42 -8.27
N VAL A 56 3.67 -2.40 -7.45
CA VAL A 56 4.99 -2.09 -6.91
C VAL A 56 4.84 -1.82 -5.43
N ILE A 57 5.60 -2.54 -4.62
CA ILE A 57 5.52 -2.48 -3.16
C ILE A 57 6.92 -2.30 -2.61
N VAL A 58 7.10 -1.36 -1.68
CA VAL A 58 8.39 -1.19 -0.98
C VAL A 58 8.51 -2.27 0.09
N ILE A 59 9.60 -3.03 0.04
CA ILE A 59 9.99 -3.97 1.08
C ILE A 59 10.92 -3.23 2.04
N GLU A 60 10.46 -3.01 3.27
CA GLU A 60 11.36 -2.56 4.36
C GLU A 60 12.16 -3.75 4.91
N GLU A 61 13.29 -3.49 5.58
CA GLU A 61 14.28 -4.50 6.03
C GLU A 61 13.70 -5.63 6.91
N ASN A 62 12.49 -5.46 7.45
CA ASN A 62 11.78 -6.48 8.24
C ASN A 62 10.86 -7.40 7.41
N GLY A 63 10.88 -7.32 6.07
CA GLY A 63 10.14 -8.23 5.19
C GLY A 63 8.62 -8.02 5.11
N GLU A 64 8.06 -7.11 5.91
CA GLU A 64 6.65 -6.74 5.86
C GLU A 64 6.45 -5.46 5.05
N SER A 65 5.73 -5.58 3.94
CA SER A 65 5.19 -4.43 3.22
C SER A 65 4.20 -3.71 4.12
N ARG A 66 4.55 -2.52 4.62
CA ARG A 66 3.59 -1.70 5.39
C ARG A 66 2.43 -1.30 4.48
N LYS A 67 1.28 -1.95 4.68
CA LYS A 67 0.04 -1.58 4.00
C LYS A 67 -0.46 -0.24 4.55
N GLU A 68 -1.06 0.56 3.69
CA GLU A 68 -1.78 1.76 4.14
C GLU A 68 -2.93 1.36 5.08
N HIS A 69 -3.25 2.22 6.05
CA HIS A 69 -4.38 1.98 6.94
C HIS A 69 -5.70 1.87 6.18
N SER A 70 -6.29 0.67 6.16
CA SER A 70 -7.65 0.44 5.67
C SER A 70 -8.65 0.54 6.83
N TRP A 71 -9.42 1.62 6.83
CA TRP A 71 -10.34 1.96 7.91
C TRP A 71 -11.75 1.44 7.67
N GLU A 72 -12.26 0.67 8.62
CA GLU A 72 -13.63 0.17 8.64
C GLU A 72 -14.44 0.84 9.74
N LYS A 73 -15.60 1.41 9.39
CA LYS A 73 -16.52 2.02 10.35
C LYS A 73 -17.15 0.95 11.24
N GLN A 74 -17.05 1.10 12.55
CA GLN A 74 -17.54 0.12 13.53
C GLN A 74 -18.96 0.43 14.02
N ASN A 75 -19.41 1.68 13.92
CA ASN A 75 -20.70 2.13 14.41
C ASN A 75 -21.68 2.37 13.25
N LEU A 76 -22.91 1.86 13.37
CA LEU A 76 -23.96 2.08 12.37
C LEU A 76 -24.34 3.57 12.27
N VAL A 77 -24.51 4.21 13.43
CA VAL A 77 -24.92 5.62 13.56
C VAL A 77 -23.84 6.46 14.23
N THR A 78 -23.71 7.73 13.82
CA THR A 78 -22.75 8.67 14.42
C THR A 78 -23.04 8.87 15.91
N ILE A 79 -21.97 8.77 16.72
CA ILE A 79 -22.06 8.84 18.16
C ILE A 79 -22.02 10.31 18.58
N ARG A 80 -23.00 10.73 19.41
CA ARG A 80 -23.02 12.03 20.05
C ARG A 80 -22.63 11.89 21.52
N ARG A 81 -21.46 12.39 21.92
CA ARG A 81 -20.98 12.37 23.31
C ARG A 81 -20.32 13.69 23.68
N ALA A 82 -20.67 14.24 24.84
CA ALA A 82 -20.11 15.51 25.35
C ALA A 82 -20.18 16.66 24.33
N GLY A 83 -21.29 16.75 23.57
CA GLY A 83 -21.47 17.77 22.53
C GLY A 83 -20.71 17.52 21.23
N GLN A 84 -19.86 16.48 21.15
CA GLN A 84 -19.12 16.12 19.95
C GLN A 84 -19.80 14.97 19.19
N LEU A 85 -19.75 15.04 17.86
CA LEU A 85 -20.21 13.99 16.95
C LEU A 85 -18.99 13.28 16.38
N TYR A 86 -18.92 11.96 16.54
CA TYR A 86 -17.83 11.17 15.98
C TYR A 86 -18.29 9.78 15.52
N ASP A 87 -17.56 9.25 14.56
CA ASP A 87 -17.65 7.85 14.14
C ASP A 87 -16.41 7.09 14.60
N THR A 88 -16.59 5.84 15.00
CA THR A 88 -15.49 4.95 15.40
C THR A 88 -15.07 4.09 14.23
N TYR A 89 -13.76 4.06 13.96
CA TYR A 89 -13.15 3.25 12.92
C TYR A 89 -12.14 2.28 13.51
N LYS A 90 -11.95 1.15 12.83
CA LYS A 90 -10.91 0.16 13.15
C LYS A 90 -10.11 -0.16 11.89
N CYS A 91 -8.80 -0.22 12.00
CA CYS A 91 -7.96 -0.68 10.89
C CYS A 91 -8.11 -2.20 10.72
N THR A 92 -8.39 -2.67 9.51
CA THR A 92 -8.52 -4.11 9.20
C THR A 92 -7.18 -4.86 9.32
N TYR A 93 -6.06 -4.17 9.13
CA TYR A 93 -4.72 -4.75 9.16
C TYR A 93 -4.10 -4.77 10.56
N CYS A 94 -3.99 -3.61 11.23
CA CYS A 94 -3.33 -3.52 12.53
C CYS A 94 -4.28 -3.46 13.74
N GLY A 95 -5.59 -3.38 13.50
CA GLY A 95 -6.61 -3.41 14.56
C GLY A 95 -6.70 -2.17 15.43
N ILE A 96 -5.96 -1.09 15.13
CA ILE A 96 -6.04 0.17 15.89
C ILE A 96 -7.42 0.82 15.72
N THR A 97 -7.87 1.52 16.76
CA THR A 97 -9.12 2.30 16.72
C THR A 97 -8.84 3.78 16.52
N ALA A 98 -9.72 4.41 15.75
CA ALA A 98 -9.68 5.85 15.52
C ALA A 98 -11.09 6.45 15.56
N LYS A 99 -11.16 7.76 15.76
CA LYS A 99 -12.39 8.54 15.76
C LYS A 99 -12.35 9.55 14.63
N ARG A 100 -13.37 9.55 13.79
CA ARG A 100 -13.55 10.55 12.76
C ARG A 100 -14.47 11.64 13.27
N TYR A 101 -13.98 12.88 13.24
CA TYR A 101 -14.77 14.06 13.57
C TYR A 101 -15.13 14.79 12.27
N GLY A 102 -16.42 14.86 11.95
CA GLY A 102 -16.90 15.49 10.72
C GLY A 102 -16.36 14.85 9.43
N VAL A 103 -16.03 15.69 8.44
CA VAL A 103 -15.57 15.25 7.12
C VAL A 103 -14.07 15.50 7.01
N GLY A 104 -13.25 14.47 7.25
CA GLY A 104 -11.87 14.42 6.77
C GLY A 104 -10.80 14.13 7.82
N GLN A 105 -11.06 14.34 9.12
CA GLN A 105 -10.05 14.10 10.15
C GLN A 105 -10.34 12.83 10.95
N ILE A 106 -9.49 11.81 10.75
CA ILE A 106 -9.44 10.59 11.57
C ILE A 106 -8.36 10.80 12.64
N VAL A 107 -8.77 10.79 13.91
CA VAL A 107 -7.91 10.96 15.08
C VAL A 107 -7.77 9.63 15.80
N HIS A 108 -6.54 9.13 15.90
CA HIS A 108 -6.23 7.88 16.58
C HIS A 108 -6.50 7.95 18.09
N ASP A 109 -6.98 6.86 18.68
CA ASP A 109 -7.10 6.79 20.14
C ASP A 109 -5.71 6.71 20.80
N LYS A 110 -5.44 7.61 21.76
CA LYS A 110 -4.16 7.68 22.51
C LYS A 110 -3.73 6.34 23.13
N ARG A 111 -4.68 5.44 23.44
CA ARG A 111 -4.42 4.11 24.02
C ARG A 111 -3.70 3.13 23.08
N TYR A 112 -3.65 3.37 21.77
CA TYR A 112 -3.05 2.46 20.79
C TYR A 112 -1.87 3.09 20.01
N SER A 113 -1.30 4.18 20.53
CA SER A 113 -0.46 5.10 19.76
C SER A 113 0.99 4.65 19.47
N ALA A 114 1.50 3.54 20.04
CA ALA A 114 2.96 3.30 20.04
C ALA A 114 3.47 2.13 19.16
N GLU A 115 2.95 0.92 19.36
CA GLU A 115 3.53 -0.28 18.70
C GLU A 115 2.69 -0.80 17.53
N LYS A 116 1.37 -0.90 17.71
CA LYS A 116 0.47 -1.40 16.67
C LYS A 116 0.29 -0.44 15.49
N TYR A 117 0.55 0.86 15.70
CA TYR A 117 0.54 1.84 14.61
C TYR A 117 1.67 1.57 13.61
N LYS A 118 2.86 1.16 14.07
CA LYS A 118 4.04 0.91 13.22
C LYS A 118 3.84 -0.23 12.19
N TYR A 119 2.79 -1.04 12.36
CA TYR A 119 2.43 -2.14 11.47
C TYR A 119 1.82 -1.67 10.13
N CYS A 120 1.26 -0.47 10.08
CA CYS A 120 0.67 0.10 8.87
C CYS A 120 1.22 1.52 8.64
N LYS A 121 1.16 1.99 7.39
CA LYS A 121 1.65 3.32 6.99
C LYS A 121 0.50 4.31 6.80
#